data_AF-A0A2E4J0J4-F1
#
_entry.id   AF-A0A2E4J0J4-F1
#
_cell.length_a   1.000
_cell.length_b   1.000
_cell.length_c   1.000
_cell.angle_alpha   90.00
_cell.angle_beta   90.00
_cell.angle_gamma   90.00
#
_symmetry.space_group_name_H-M   'P 1'
#
loop_
_entity.id
_entity.type
_entity.pdbx_description
1 polymer ?
#
loop_
_entity_poly.entity_id
_entity_poly.type
_entity_poly.pdbx_seq_one_letter_code
_entity_poly.pdbx_strand_id
1 'polypeptide(L)'
;MGESDALALRSSRFFSAVRGFANSKSALSRVLWNWSDPTRIAVSVVVGAAYVVVLSLLETEEYALWSSCAVWLVLLLHMPSLLHCLSMLSVDEEALQEKRYGRQRPMVAVLSTIVLYAGVYAVLNTNGVHEHDWGVPLKHERGTGAAMVEAFYLSVTVLTTTGFGDVTPTGVQGYIVVMLHQMVSWVHVLVLLGNVMAALVPVVDSAVPADGSKLRRHDEHQDYRLEEAVVRAMRQRNTRMAQTPQRAAVADSTLRTAFVHGAGVKT
;
A
#
# COMPACT_ATOMS: atom_id res chain seq x y z
N MET A 1 36.16 19.63 -25.34
CA MET A 1 34.93 19.12 -24.69
C MET A 1 35.17 17.65 -24.41
N GLY A 2 35.26 17.28 -23.13
CA GLY A 2 35.56 15.91 -22.73
C GLY A 2 34.31 15.02 -22.81
N GLU A 3 34.49 13.70 -22.88
CA GLU A 3 33.38 12.74 -22.83
C GLU A 3 32.48 12.92 -21.60
N SER A 4 33.02 13.45 -20.49
CA SER A 4 32.25 13.82 -19.29
C SER A 4 31.19 14.89 -19.56
N ASP A 5 31.51 15.88 -20.40
CA ASP A 5 30.61 16.99 -20.73
C ASP A 5 29.48 16.51 -21.64
N ALA A 6 29.78 15.56 -22.53
CA ALA A 6 28.80 14.93 -23.41
C ALA A 6 27.80 14.06 -22.64
N LEU A 7 28.25 13.35 -21.60
CA LEU A 7 27.40 12.56 -20.70
C LEU A 7 26.50 13.46 -19.83
N ALA A 8 27.04 14.57 -19.32
CA ALA A 8 26.26 15.55 -18.56
C ALA A 8 25.17 16.23 -19.41
N LEU A 9 25.46 16.51 -20.68
CA LEU A 9 24.48 17.05 -21.63
C LEU A 9 23.40 16.03 -22.03
N ARG A 10 23.75 14.74 -22.14
CA ARG A 10 22.75 13.68 -22.40
C ARG A 10 21.82 13.46 -21.22
N SER A 11 22.35 13.44 -19.99
CA SER A 11 21.53 13.26 -18.80
C SER A 11 20.59 14.46 -18.57
N SER A 12 21.06 15.70 -18.77
CA SER A 12 20.21 16.88 -18.59
C SER A 12 19.07 16.96 -19.61
N ARG A 13 19.32 16.57 -20.87
CA ARG A 13 18.27 16.47 -21.91
C ARG A 13 17.26 15.38 -21.60
N PHE A 14 17.70 14.24 -21.08
CA PHE A 14 16.80 13.17 -20.63
C PHE A 14 15.91 13.62 -19.48
N PHE A 15 16.48 14.24 -18.44
CA PHE A 15 15.69 14.76 -17.31
C PHE A 15 14.77 15.91 -17.71
N SER A 16 15.18 16.76 -18.65
CA SER A 16 14.33 17.82 -19.24
C SER A 16 13.13 17.23 -19.99
N ALA A 17 13.35 16.20 -20.80
CA ALA A 17 12.28 15.50 -21.52
C ALA A 17 11.30 14.80 -20.56
N VAL A 18 11.80 14.13 -19.53
CA VAL A 18 10.98 13.51 -18.47
C VAL A 18 10.17 14.56 -17.71
N ARG A 19 10.76 15.72 -17.40
CA ARG A 19 10.07 16.82 -16.70
C ARG A 19 9.04 17.52 -17.58
N GLY A 20 9.30 17.64 -18.89
CA GLY A 20 8.34 18.12 -19.89
C GLY A 20 7.15 17.17 -20.04
N PHE A 21 7.38 15.86 -20.03
CA PHE A 21 6.32 14.85 -20.01
C PHE A 21 5.51 14.91 -18.72
N ALA A 22 6.16 15.13 -17.58
CA ALA A 22 5.50 15.35 -16.28
C ALA A 22 4.70 16.68 -16.20
N ASN A 23 5.00 17.67 -17.04
CA ASN A 23 4.25 18.94 -17.10
C ASN A 23 3.15 18.96 -18.18
N SER A 24 3.15 17.99 -19.10
CA SER A 24 2.02 17.63 -19.99
C SER A 24 0.81 17.07 -19.22
N LYS A 25 0.91 17.03 -17.88
CA LYS A 25 -0.13 16.62 -16.93
C LYS A 25 -1.53 17.07 -17.33
N SER A 26 -1.77 18.26 -17.90
CA SER A 26 -3.14 18.71 -18.19
C SER A 26 -3.84 17.98 -19.36
N ALA A 27 -3.11 17.43 -20.34
CA ALA A 27 -3.70 16.71 -21.47
C ALA A 27 -3.80 15.21 -21.16
N LEU A 28 -2.69 14.63 -20.67
CA LEU A 28 -2.66 13.25 -20.21
C LEU A 28 -3.55 13.04 -18.99
N SER A 29 -3.62 13.95 -18.02
CA SER A 29 -4.57 13.82 -16.91
C SER A 29 -6.00 13.89 -17.40
N ARG A 30 -6.36 14.72 -18.39
CA ARG A 30 -7.73 14.76 -18.90
C ARG A 30 -8.12 13.46 -19.60
N VAL A 31 -7.22 12.88 -20.39
CA VAL A 31 -7.44 11.57 -21.03
C VAL A 31 -7.49 10.46 -19.98
N LEU A 32 -6.52 10.41 -19.07
CA LEU A 32 -6.45 9.41 -17.98
C LEU A 32 -7.60 9.56 -16.97
N TRP A 33 -8.09 10.77 -16.73
CA TRP A 33 -9.26 11.06 -15.88
C TRP A 33 -10.56 10.62 -16.53
N ASN A 34 -10.66 10.68 -17.85
CA ASN A 34 -11.82 10.15 -18.56
C ASN A 34 -11.84 8.59 -18.54
N TRP A 35 -10.69 7.98 -18.26
CA TRP A 35 -10.47 6.54 -18.09
C TRP A 35 -10.39 6.09 -16.62
N SER A 36 -10.45 7.01 -15.66
CA SER A 36 -10.41 6.68 -14.22
C SER A 36 -11.76 6.21 -13.68
N ASP A 37 -12.80 6.25 -14.50
CA ASP A 37 -14.11 5.72 -14.15
C ASP A 37 -14.07 4.17 -14.19
N PRO A 38 -14.15 3.50 -13.02
CA PRO A 38 -14.07 2.04 -12.95
C PRO A 38 -15.19 1.36 -13.74
N THR A 39 -16.33 2.02 -13.96
CA THR A 39 -17.42 1.47 -14.77
C THR A 39 -17.03 1.36 -16.23
N ARG A 40 -16.29 2.34 -16.76
CA ARG A 40 -15.83 2.33 -18.15
C ARG A 40 -14.75 1.29 -18.38
N ILE A 41 -13.87 1.10 -17.41
CA ILE A 41 -12.89 0.00 -17.41
C ILE A 41 -13.63 -1.34 -17.39
N ALA A 42 -14.59 -1.53 -16.48
CA ALA A 42 -15.36 -2.77 -16.42
C ALA A 42 -16.10 -3.03 -17.74
N VAL A 43 -16.72 -2.02 -18.33
CA VAL A 43 -17.41 -2.12 -19.63
C VAL A 43 -16.43 -2.45 -20.76
N SER A 44 -15.26 -1.82 -20.83
CA SER A 44 -14.27 -2.11 -21.88
C SER A 44 -13.71 -3.53 -21.76
N VAL A 45 -13.51 -4.01 -20.54
CA VAL A 45 -13.10 -5.39 -20.26
C VAL A 45 -14.19 -6.39 -20.64
N VAL A 46 -15.45 -6.12 -20.28
CA VAL A 46 -16.58 -6.98 -20.65
C VAL A 46 -16.79 -7.00 -22.17
N VAL A 47 -16.72 -5.86 -22.84
CA VAL A 47 -16.82 -5.76 -24.30
C VAL A 47 -15.65 -6.48 -24.97
N GLY A 48 -14.42 -6.32 -24.44
CA GLY A 48 -13.24 -7.03 -24.92
C GLY A 48 -13.40 -8.55 -24.77
N ALA A 49 -13.81 -9.02 -23.59
CA ALA A 49 -14.08 -10.44 -23.34
C ALA A 49 -15.21 -11.00 -24.21
N ALA A 50 -16.30 -10.24 -24.39
CA ALA A 50 -17.41 -10.64 -25.26
C ALA A 50 -16.98 -10.72 -26.73
N TYR A 51 -16.21 -9.73 -27.21
CA TYR A 51 -15.65 -9.73 -28.56
C TYR A 51 -14.75 -10.95 -28.80
N VAL A 52 -13.93 -11.26 -27.80
CA VAL A 52 -13.04 -12.41 -27.78
C VAL A 52 -13.82 -13.74 -27.83
N VAL A 53 -14.89 -13.86 -27.04
CA VAL A 53 -15.81 -15.03 -27.11
C VAL A 53 -16.46 -15.13 -28.49
N VAL A 54 -16.93 -14.02 -29.06
CA VAL A 54 -17.52 -13.99 -30.40
C VAL A 54 -16.50 -14.44 -31.45
N LEU A 55 -15.25 -13.98 -31.37
CA LEU A 55 -14.18 -14.43 -32.28
C LEU A 55 -13.88 -15.92 -32.11
N SER A 56 -13.86 -16.44 -30.88
CA SER A 56 -13.68 -17.88 -30.62
C SER A 56 -14.81 -18.76 -31.17
N LEU A 57 -16.02 -18.22 -31.33
CA LEU A 57 -17.15 -18.94 -31.92
C LEU A 57 -17.11 -18.98 -33.46
N LEU A 58 -16.29 -18.14 -34.08
CA LEU A 58 -16.11 -18.09 -35.53
C LEU A 58 -14.99 -19.07 -35.93
N GLU A 59 -15.29 -20.36 -35.94
CA GLU A 59 -14.38 -21.44 -36.36
C GLU A 59 -14.09 -21.39 -37.88
N THR A 60 -13.09 -20.61 -38.33
CA THR A 60 -12.50 -20.86 -39.67
C THR A 60 -10.97 -20.86 -39.65
N GLU A 61 -10.35 -21.66 -40.53
CA GLU A 61 -8.90 -21.92 -40.51
C GLU A 61 -8.02 -20.68 -40.81
N GLU A 62 -8.57 -19.61 -41.40
CA GLU A 62 -7.83 -18.36 -41.66
C GLU A 62 -7.64 -17.47 -40.42
N TYR A 63 -8.24 -17.82 -39.27
CA TYR A 63 -8.31 -16.93 -38.11
C TYR A 63 -7.15 -17.04 -37.10
N ALA A 64 -6.20 -17.96 -37.24
CA ALA A 64 -5.09 -18.10 -36.27
C ALA A 64 -4.23 -16.83 -36.11
N LEU A 65 -4.05 -16.07 -37.20
CA LEU A 65 -3.34 -14.78 -37.17
C LEU A 65 -4.20 -13.68 -36.52
N TRP A 66 -5.50 -13.67 -36.84
CA TRP A 66 -6.45 -12.69 -36.33
C TRP A 66 -6.75 -12.87 -34.85
N SER A 67 -6.79 -14.12 -34.36
CA SER A 67 -6.99 -14.43 -32.96
C SER A 67 -5.76 -14.07 -32.12
N SER A 68 -4.55 -14.28 -32.65
CA SER A 68 -3.32 -13.77 -32.04
C SER A 68 -3.36 -12.24 -31.92
N CYS A 69 -3.69 -11.53 -33.00
CA CYS A 69 -3.87 -10.07 -32.97
C CYS A 69 -4.95 -9.63 -31.97
N ALA A 70 -6.07 -10.34 -31.88
CA ALA A 70 -7.13 -10.04 -30.93
C ALA A 70 -6.67 -10.20 -29.48
N VAL A 71 -5.93 -11.26 -29.15
CA VAL A 71 -5.34 -11.46 -27.81
C VAL A 71 -4.39 -10.31 -27.46
N TRP A 72 -3.51 -9.91 -28.38
CA TRP A 72 -2.62 -8.77 -28.17
C TRP A 72 -3.38 -7.45 -28.00
N LEU A 73 -4.44 -7.24 -28.76
CA LEU A 73 -5.27 -6.04 -28.70
C LEU A 73 -6.02 -5.98 -27.36
N VAL A 74 -6.49 -7.12 -26.85
CA VAL A 74 -7.13 -7.25 -25.54
C VAL A 74 -6.15 -7.00 -24.40
N LEU A 75 -4.92 -7.52 -24.50
CA LEU A 75 -3.84 -7.25 -23.56
C LEU A 75 -3.47 -5.75 -23.55
N LEU A 76 -3.40 -5.13 -24.72
CA LEU A 76 -3.17 -3.68 -24.85
C LEU A 76 -4.34 -2.87 -24.28
N LEU A 77 -5.59 -3.34 -24.46
CA LEU A 77 -6.78 -2.73 -23.86
C LEU A 77 -6.79 -2.81 -22.33
N HIS A 78 -5.99 -3.71 -21.75
CA HIS A 78 -5.81 -3.87 -20.31
C HIS A 78 -4.67 -3.02 -19.72
N MET A 79 -3.80 -2.43 -20.55
CA MET A 79 -2.77 -1.51 -20.07
C MET A 79 -3.36 -0.31 -19.29
N PRO A 80 -4.50 0.28 -19.70
CA PRO A 80 -5.14 1.35 -18.94
C PRO A 80 -5.69 0.92 -17.57
N SER A 81 -6.21 -0.31 -17.43
CA SER A 81 -6.66 -0.82 -16.11
C SER A 81 -5.47 -1.05 -15.18
N LEU A 82 -4.37 -1.59 -15.70
CA LEU A 82 -3.10 -1.69 -14.98
C LEU A 82 -2.54 -0.33 -14.59
N LEU A 83 -2.50 0.63 -15.51
CA LEU A 83 -2.08 2.01 -15.24
C LEU A 83 -2.97 2.67 -14.20
N HIS A 84 -4.27 2.37 -14.19
CA HIS A 84 -5.19 2.86 -13.17
C HIS A 84 -4.88 2.25 -11.79
N CYS A 85 -4.66 0.93 -11.71
CA CYS A 85 -4.21 0.28 -10.47
C CYS A 85 -2.86 0.82 -9.97
N LEU A 86 -1.90 1.04 -10.87
CA LEU A 86 -0.61 1.66 -10.54
C LEU A 86 -0.77 3.13 -10.12
N SER A 87 -1.69 3.86 -10.73
CA SER A 87 -1.99 5.24 -10.33
C SER A 87 -2.57 5.29 -8.93
N MET A 88 -3.40 4.32 -8.54
CA MET A 88 -3.92 4.19 -7.17
C MET A 88 -2.82 3.93 -6.14
N LEU A 89 -1.72 3.26 -6.53
CA LEU A 89 -0.53 3.13 -5.67
C LEU A 89 0.24 4.44 -5.50
N SER A 90 0.07 5.40 -6.43
CA SER A 90 0.82 6.66 -6.46
C SER A 90 0.05 7.87 -5.90
N VAL A 91 -1.22 7.70 -5.51
CA VAL A 91 -2.03 8.81 -5.00
C VAL A 91 -1.79 8.98 -3.49
N ASP A 92 -1.26 10.16 -3.17
CA ASP A 92 -0.98 10.70 -1.84
C ASP A 92 -2.13 10.52 -0.82
N GLU A 93 -1.72 10.47 0.45
CA GLU A 93 -2.52 10.40 1.69
C GLU A 93 -3.74 11.35 1.74
N GLU A 94 -3.78 12.41 0.94
CA GLU A 94 -4.81 13.45 1.01
C GLU A 94 -6.21 13.00 0.54
N ALA A 95 -6.34 11.87 -0.15
CA ALA A 95 -7.63 11.33 -0.62
C ALA A 95 -8.31 10.34 0.36
N LEU A 96 -7.78 10.15 1.57
CA LEU A 96 -8.37 9.31 2.63
C LEU A 96 -9.79 9.75 3.09
N GLN A 97 -10.33 10.86 2.58
CA GLN A 97 -11.61 11.42 3.01
C GLN A 97 -12.88 10.96 2.26
N GLU A 98 -12.83 10.33 1.08
CA GLU A 98 -14.07 9.83 0.43
C GLU A 98 -14.42 8.40 0.88
N LYS A 99 -14.70 8.31 2.19
CA LYS A 99 -14.67 7.15 3.10
C LYS A 99 -15.62 5.96 2.83
N ARG A 100 -16.28 5.85 1.68
CA ARG A 100 -17.18 4.71 1.38
C ARG A 100 -17.03 4.08 0.00
N TYR A 101 -16.60 4.82 -1.02
CA TYR A 101 -16.42 4.26 -2.37
C TYR A 101 -15.06 3.56 -2.58
N GLY A 102 -14.11 3.72 -1.65
CA GLY A 102 -12.76 3.14 -1.76
C GLY A 102 -12.68 1.61 -1.64
N ARG A 103 -13.58 0.97 -0.88
CA ARG A 103 -13.43 -0.47 -0.56
C ARG A 103 -13.83 -1.41 -1.70
N GLN A 104 -14.75 -0.99 -2.57
CA GLN A 104 -15.25 -1.84 -3.66
C GLN A 104 -14.35 -1.83 -4.91
N ARG A 105 -13.60 -0.74 -5.14
CA ARG A 105 -12.73 -0.58 -6.30
C ARG A 105 -11.69 -1.70 -6.49
N PRO A 106 -10.91 -2.11 -5.47
CA PRO A 106 -9.92 -3.18 -5.67
C PRO A 106 -10.56 -4.54 -5.96
N MET A 107 -11.73 -4.83 -5.38
CA MET A 107 -12.45 -6.07 -5.64
C MET A 107 -12.97 -6.15 -7.08
N VAL A 108 -13.48 -5.03 -7.61
CA VAL A 108 -13.90 -4.95 -9.02
C VAL A 108 -12.71 -5.12 -9.97
N ALA A 109 -11.57 -4.52 -9.66
CA ALA A 109 -10.35 -4.69 -10.45
C ALA A 109 -9.90 -6.16 -10.50
N VAL A 110 -9.82 -6.82 -9.35
CA VAL A 110 -9.48 -8.26 -9.22
C VAL A 110 -10.44 -9.11 -10.05
N LEU A 111 -11.75 -8.94 -9.89
CA LEU A 111 -12.75 -9.69 -10.66
C LEU A 111 -12.63 -9.43 -12.17
N SER A 112 -12.35 -8.18 -12.59
CA SER A 112 -12.17 -7.84 -14.00
C SER A 112 -10.94 -8.54 -14.59
N THR A 113 -9.85 -8.64 -13.83
CA THR A 113 -8.64 -9.37 -14.23
C THR A 113 -8.92 -10.87 -14.35
N ILE A 114 -9.66 -11.47 -13.40
CA ILE A 114 -10.05 -12.89 -13.48
C ILE A 114 -10.81 -13.15 -14.78
N VAL A 115 -11.85 -12.36 -15.06
CA VAL A 115 -12.71 -12.54 -16.24
C VAL A 115 -11.94 -12.31 -17.53
N LEU A 116 -11.03 -11.33 -17.56
CA LEU A 116 -10.17 -11.11 -18.72
C LEU A 116 -9.31 -12.33 -19.01
N TYR A 117 -8.49 -12.76 -18.04
CA TYR A 117 -7.56 -13.86 -18.26
C TYR A 117 -8.28 -15.18 -18.49
N ALA A 118 -9.46 -15.39 -17.91
CA ALA A 118 -10.34 -16.50 -18.26
C ALA A 118 -10.72 -16.49 -19.75
N GLY A 119 -11.08 -15.31 -20.29
CA GLY A 119 -11.33 -15.14 -21.72
C GLY A 119 -10.09 -15.43 -22.56
N VAL A 120 -8.93 -14.90 -22.18
CA VAL A 120 -7.65 -15.16 -22.88
C VAL A 120 -7.32 -16.65 -22.89
N TYR A 121 -7.45 -17.35 -21.76
CA TYR A 121 -7.22 -18.79 -21.68
C TYR A 121 -8.22 -19.59 -22.52
N ALA A 122 -9.50 -19.21 -22.51
CA ALA A 122 -10.51 -19.84 -23.36
C ALA A 122 -10.14 -19.73 -24.85
N VAL A 123 -9.60 -18.59 -25.28
CA VAL A 123 -9.20 -18.35 -26.68
C VAL A 123 -7.96 -19.10 -27.06
N LEU A 124 -6.95 -19.12 -26.18
CA LEU A 124 -5.76 -19.94 -26.41
C LEU A 124 -6.13 -21.41 -26.54
N ASN A 125 -7.12 -21.87 -25.78
CA ASN A 125 -7.65 -23.22 -25.89
C ASN A 125 -8.45 -23.46 -27.18
N THR A 126 -9.34 -22.55 -27.59
CA THR A 126 -10.17 -22.74 -28.80
C THR A 126 -9.38 -22.61 -30.11
N ASN A 127 -8.32 -21.79 -30.13
CA ASN A 127 -7.54 -21.59 -31.37
C ASN A 127 -6.62 -22.77 -31.73
N GLY A 128 -6.67 -23.87 -30.99
CA GLY A 128 -5.86 -25.04 -31.29
C GLY A 128 -4.37 -24.69 -31.35
N VAL A 129 -3.92 -23.74 -30.51
CA VAL A 129 -2.51 -23.53 -30.21
C VAL A 129 -2.07 -24.81 -29.50
N HIS A 130 -1.75 -25.81 -30.32
CA HIS A 130 -1.51 -27.23 -30.08
C HIS A 130 -2.44 -27.91 -29.05
N GLU A 131 -3.16 -28.97 -29.45
CA GLU A 131 -3.87 -29.89 -28.53
C GLU A 131 -2.98 -30.44 -27.38
N HIS A 132 -1.66 -30.25 -27.47
CA HIS A 132 -0.66 -30.63 -26.49
C HIS A 132 -0.14 -29.50 -25.59
N ASP A 133 -0.65 -28.27 -25.69
CA ASP A 133 -0.12 -27.10 -24.96
C ASP A 133 -0.78 -26.86 -23.59
N TRP A 134 -1.71 -27.71 -23.16
CA TRP A 134 -2.21 -27.76 -21.79
C TRP A 134 -2.08 -29.18 -21.20
N GLY A 135 -1.49 -29.29 -20.01
CA GLY A 135 -1.11 -30.55 -19.34
C GLY A 135 -2.28 -31.43 -18.93
N VAL A 136 -3.50 -30.89 -18.95
CA VAL A 136 -4.72 -31.68 -19.00
C VAL A 136 -5.40 -31.32 -20.32
N PRO A 137 -5.76 -32.30 -21.16
CA PRO A 137 -6.55 -31.99 -22.33
C PRO A 137 -7.82 -31.33 -21.82
N LEU A 138 -7.99 -30.04 -22.09
CA LEU A 138 -9.26 -29.31 -21.99
C LEU A 138 -10.16 -29.92 -23.09
N LYS A 139 -10.51 -31.18 -22.87
CA LYS A 139 -10.87 -32.14 -23.92
C LYS A 139 -12.19 -31.68 -24.50
N HIS A 140 -12.20 -31.45 -25.81
CA HIS A 140 -13.38 -31.06 -26.58
C HIS A 140 -14.62 -31.96 -26.33
N GLU A 141 -14.43 -33.16 -25.78
CA GLU A 141 -15.50 -34.07 -25.38
C GLU A 141 -16.48 -33.49 -24.35
N ARG A 142 -16.08 -32.50 -23.52
CA ARG A 142 -16.97 -31.89 -22.52
C ARG A 142 -17.73 -30.64 -23.01
N GLY A 143 -17.50 -30.22 -24.26
CA GLY A 143 -18.12 -29.05 -24.87
C GLY A 143 -17.54 -27.71 -24.40
N THR A 144 -17.87 -26.64 -25.15
CA THR A 144 -17.33 -25.28 -24.98
C THR A 144 -17.56 -24.70 -23.57
N GLY A 145 -18.67 -25.05 -22.93
CA GLY A 145 -18.98 -24.60 -21.58
C GLY A 145 -17.99 -25.10 -20.53
N ALA A 146 -17.57 -26.36 -20.62
CA ALA A 146 -16.59 -26.92 -19.69
C ALA A 146 -15.22 -26.25 -19.83
N ALA A 147 -14.78 -26.01 -21.07
CA ALA A 147 -13.52 -25.30 -21.34
C ALA A 147 -13.52 -23.88 -20.76
N MET A 148 -14.66 -23.17 -20.82
CA MET A 148 -14.78 -21.82 -20.25
C MET A 148 -14.71 -21.84 -18.71
N VAL A 149 -15.31 -22.85 -18.07
CA VAL A 149 -15.23 -23.04 -16.61
C VAL A 149 -13.81 -23.39 -16.17
N GLU A 150 -13.13 -24.27 -16.90
CA GLU A 150 -11.74 -24.66 -16.64
C GLU A 150 -10.78 -23.46 -16.83
N ALA A 151 -11.01 -22.64 -17.86
CA ALA A 151 -10.26 -21.39 -18.09
C ALA A 151 -10.49 -20.36 -16.96
N PHE A 152 -11.73 -20.22 -16.48
CA PHE A 152 -12.04 -19.37 -15.33
C PHE A 152 -11.36 -19.86 -14.06
N TYR A 153 -11.41 -21.18 -13.82
CA TYR A 153 -10.74 -21.82 -12.70
C TYR A 153 -9.22 -21.61 -12.73
N LEU A 154 -8.58 -21.81 -13.89
CA LEU A 154 -7.16 -21.51 -14.07
C LEU A 154 -6.85 -20.03 -13.76
N SER A 155 -7.68 -19.12 -14.23
CA SER A 155 -7.51 -17.68 -13.97
C SER A 155 -7.56 -17.34 -12.49
N VAL A 156 -8.54 -17.88 -11.76
CA VAL A 156 -8.63 -17.70 -10.30
C VAL A 156 -7.40 -18.25 -9.60
N THR A 157 -7.00 -19.49 -9.90
CA THR A 157 -5.91 -20.18 -9.20
C THR A 157 -4.53 -19.55 -9.44
N VAL A 158 -4.31 -18.98 -10.63
CA VAL A 158 -3.10 -18.18 -10.95
C VAL A 158 -3.13 -16.86 -10.18
N LEU A 159 -4.27 -16.16 -10.16
CA LEU A 159 -4.42 -14.89 -9.43
C LEU A 159 -4.23 -15.04 -7.92
N THR A 160 -4.80 -16.09 -7.33
CA THR A 160 -4.69 -16.39 -5.90
C THR A 160 -3.41 -17.12 -5.52
N THR A 161 -2.55 -17.41 -6.50
CA THR A 161 -1.30 -18.18 -6.35
C THR A 161 -1.51 -19.55 -5.68
N THR A 162 -2.70 -20.13 -5.81
CA THR A 162 -3.02 -21.43 -5.21
C THR A 162 -2.40 -22.56 -6.01
N GLY A 163 -2.44 -22.47 -7.35
CA GLY A 163 -1.68 -23.33 -8.26
C GLY A 163 -1.83 -24.84 -7.98
N PHE A 164 -3.05 -25.37 -8.03
CA PHE A 164 -3.30 -26.80 -7.78
C PHE A 164 -2.55 -27.75 -8.74
N GLY A 165 -2.15 -27.26 -9.92
CA GLY A 165 -1.32 -27.99 -10.88
C GLY A 165 -2.10 -29.00 -11.74
N ASP A 166 -3.41 -29.06 -11.56
CA ASP A 166 -4.33 -29.85 -12.38
C ASP A 166 -4.55 -29.23 -13.76
N VAL A 167 -4.54 -27.91 -13.89
CA VAL A 167 -4.48 -27.23 -15.19
C VAL A 167 -3.17 -26.47 -15.29
N THR A 168 -2.32 -26.85 -16.24
CA THR A 168 -1.00 -26.24 -16.43
C THR A 168 -0.73 -26.01 -17.90
N PRO A 169 -0.12 -24.88 -18.29
CA PRO A 169 0.38 -24.72 -19.65
C PRO A 169 1.56 -25.68 -19.86
N THR A 170 1.59 -26.36 -20.99
CA THR A 170 2.74 -27.12 -21.49
C THR A 170 3.38 -26.43 -22.71
N GLY A 171 2.63 -25.54 -23.38
CA GLY A 171 3.11 -24.74 -24.50
C GLY A 171 3.84 -23.45 -24.11
N VAL A 172 4.80 -23.04 -24.94
CA VAL A 172 5.56 -21.78 -24.77
C VAL A 172 4.65 -20.57 -24.65
N GLN A 173 3.59 -20.51 -25.47
CA GLN A 173 2.65 -19.39 -25.46
C GLN A 173 1.84 -19.35 -24.15
N GLY A 174 1.34 -20.51 -23.72
CA GLY A 174 0.65 -20.65 -22.43
C GLY A 174 1.52 -20.20 -21.26
N TYR A 175 2.80 -20.60 -21.25
CA TYR A 175 3.76 -20.17 -20.23
C TYR A 175 3.93 -18.65 -20.19
N ILE A 176 4.10 -18.00 -21.34
CA ILE A 176 4.26 -16.53 -21.41
C ILE A 176 3.01 -15.84 -20.85
N VAL A 177 1.81 -16.29 -21.22
CA VAL A 177 0.56 -15.67 -20.77
C VAL A 177 0.34 -15.89 -19.27
N VAL A 178 0.61 -17.09 -18.75
CA VAL A 178 0.55 -17.36 -17.31
C VAL A 178 1.59 -16.54 -16.54
N MET A 179 2.81 -16.38 -17.06
CA MET A 179 3.82 -15.50 -16.45
C MET A 179 3.34 -14.04 -16.38
N LEU A 180 2.80 -13.51 -17.47
CA LEU A 180 2.27 -12.14 -17.50
C LEU A 180 1.09 -11.98 -16.54
N HIS A 181 0.16 -12.94 -16.52
CA HIS A 181 -0.94 -12.96 -15.54
C HIS A 181 -0.38 -12.93 -14.13
N GLN A 182 0.58 -13.79 -13.81
CA GLN A 182 1.19 -13.87 -12.49
C GLN A 182 1.81 -12.53 -12.05
N MET A 183 2.49 -11.81 -12.95
CA MET A 183 3.05 -10.48 -12.63
C MET A 183 1.95 -9.47 -12.29
N VAL A 184 0.85 -9.46 -13.04
CA VAL A 184 -0.32 -8.61 -12.77
C VAL A 184 -0.99 -9.00 -11.45
N SER A 185 -1.06 -10.29 -11.15
CA SER A 185 -1.64 -10.83 -9.93
C SER A 185 -0.91 -10.32 -8.68
N TRP A 186 0.41 -10.28 -8.72
CA TRP A 186 1.22 -9.74 -7.61
C TRP A 186 0.87 -8.29 -7.27
N VAL A 187 0.63 -7.44 -8.27
CA VAL A 187 0.22 -6.05 -8.05
C VAL A 187 -1.13 -6.00 -7.32
N HIS A 188 -2.10 -6.81 -7.74
CA HIS A 188 -3.41 -6.87 -7.10
C HIS A 188 -3.33 -7.38 -5.65
N VAL A 189 -2.54 -8.42 -5.41
CA VAL A 189 -2.33 -8.97 -4.05
C VAL A 189 -1.73 -7.92 -3.13
N LEU A 190 -0.72 -7.15 -3.58
CA LEU A 190 -0.12 -6.09 -2.78
C LEU A 190 -1.11 -4.96 -2.47
N VAL A 191 -1.92 -4.54 -3.45
CA VAL A 191 -2.97 -3.51 -3.25
C VAL A 191 -4.03 -4.00 -2.26
N LEU A 192 -4.51 -5.24 -2.41
CA LEU A 192 -5.48 -5.83 -1.49
C LEU A 192 -4.92 -5.93 -0.07
N LEU A 193 -3.68 -6.40 0.07
CA LEU A 193 -3.02 -6.53 1.36
C LEU A 193 -2.87 -5.16 2.04
N GLY A 194 -2.44 -4.14 1.30
CA GLY A 194 -2.37 -2.76 1.81
C GLY A 194 -3.73 -2.26 2.33
N ASN A 195 -4.80 -2.52 1.58
CA ASN A 195 -6.16 -2.14 1.98
C ASN A 195 -6.65 -2.91 3.22
N VAL A 196 -6.34 -4.20 3.33
CA VAL A 196 -6.68 -5.01 4.51
C VAL A 196 -5.93 -4.50 5.74
N MET A 197 -4.61 -4.24 5.60
CA MET A 197 -3.80 -3.71 6.70
C MET A 197 -4.32 -2.35 7.16
N ALA A 198 -4.61 -1.42 6.23
CA ALA A 198 -5.19 -0.13 6.56
C ALA A 198 -6.55 -0.23 7.28
N ALA A 199 -7.37 -1.24 6.95
CA ALA A 199 -8.63 -1.49 7.63
C ALA A 199 -8.46 -2.16 9.02
N LEU A 200 -7.39 -2.93 9.22
CA LEU A 200 -7.10 -3.61 10.49
C LEU A 200 -6.50 -2.68 11.54
N VAL A 201 -5.70 -1.68 11.15
CA VAL A 201 -5.08 -0.70 12.07
C VAL A 201 -6.08 -0.14 13.10
N PRO A 202 -7.23 0.45 12.73
CA PRO A 202 -8.17 1.00 13.72
C PRO A 202 -8.84 -0.08 14.59
N VAL A 203 -8.97 -1.31 14.09
CA VAL A 203 -9.50 -2.45 14.88
C VAL A 203 -8.49 -2.85 15.94
N VAL A 204 -7.21 -2.90 15.59
CA VAL A 204 -6.13 -3.18 16.54
C VAL A 204 -6.00 -2.05 17.57
N ASP A 205 -6.03 -0.79 17.13
CA ASP A 205 -5.94 0.38 18.03
C ASP A 205 -7.12 0.47 19.02
N SER A 206 -8.30 -0.01 18.62
CA SER A 206 -9.47 -0.07 19.51
C SER A 206 -9.48 -1.30 20.43
N ALA A 207 -8.84 -2.39 20.01
CA ALA A 207 -8.71 -3.60 20.82
C ALA A 207 -7.64 -3.49 21.90
N VAL A 208 -6.58 -2.68 21.67
CA VAL A 208 -5.59 -2.34 22.70
C VAL A 208 -6.27 -1.39 23.68
N PRO A 209 -6.59 -1.82 24.92
CA PRO A 209 -7.27 -0.96 25.87
C PRO A 209 -6.38 0.25 26.13
N ALA A 210 -6.96 1.46 25.99
CA ALA A 210 -6.29 2.73 26.27
C ALA A 210 -5.76 2.83 27.72
N ASP A 211 -5.96 1.81 28.55
CA ASP A 211 -5.58 1.73 29.95
C ASP A 211 -4.05 1.75 30.18
N GLY A 212 -3.25 1.34 29.18
CA GLY A 212 -1.80 1.55 29.23
C GLY A 212 -1.39 3.03 29.20
N SER A 213 -2.20 3.89 28.58
CA SER A 213 -1.96 5.34 28.57
C SER A 213 -2.37 6.02 29.87
N LYS A 214 -3.33 5.44 30.61
CA LYS A 214 -3.71 5.89 31.95
C LYS A 214 -2.64 5.51 32.97
N LEU A 215 -2.10 4.30 32.91
CA LEU A 215 -0.96 3.88 33.73
C LEU A 215 0.27 4.76 33.47
N ARG A 216 0.63 4.98 32.20
CA ARG A 216 1.81 5.78 31.86
C ARG A 216 1.67 7.26 32.25
N ARG A 217 0.49 7.87 32.11
CA ARG A 217 0.26 9.24 32.61
C ARG A 217 0.24 9.32 34.13
N HIS A 218 -0.20 8.24 34.80
CA HIS A 218 -0.22 8.22 36.26
C HIS A 218 1.21 8.13 36.84
N ASP A 219 2.10 7.39 36.18
CA ASP A 219 3.53 7.31 36.53
C ASP A 219 4.27 8.63 36.22
N GLU A 220 4.06 9.21 35.03
CA GLU A 220 4.70 10.49 34.65
C GLU A 220 4.30 11.61 35.62
N HIS A 221 3.03 11.67 36.03
CA HIS A 221 2.57 12.70 36.97
C HIS A 221 3.07 12.47 38.40
N GLN A 222 3.35 11.22 38.78
CA GLN A 222 3.99 10.89 40.05
C GLN A 222 5.45 11.34 40.08
N ASP A 223 6.20 11.14 39.00
CA ASP A 223 7.59 11.56 38.89
C ASP A 223 7.73 13.08 39.00
N TYR A 224 6.88 13.86 38.31
CA TYR A 224 6.86 15.32 38.46
C TYR A 224 6.55 15.79 39.89
N ARG A 225 5.65 15.09 40.60
CA ARG A 225 5.32 15.43 41.99
C ARG A 225 6.47 15.11 42.94
N LEU A 226 7.18 14.00 42.70
CA LEU A 226 8.39 13.64 43.44
C LEU A 226 9.50 14.66 43.22
N GLU A 227 9.72 15.07 41.97
CA GLU A 227 10.73 16.07 41.63
C GLU A 227 10.41 17.44 42.28
N GLU A 228 9.16 17.91 42.20
CA GLU A 228 8.74 19.13 42.91
C GLU A 228 8.92 19.02 44.43
N ALA A 229 8.57 17.88 45.03
CA ALA A 229 8.71 17.67 46.47
C ALA A 229 10.18 17.72 46.90
N VAL A 230 11.08 17.10 46.14
CA VAL A 230 12.53 17.12 46.38
C VAL A 230 13.09 18.53 46.24
N VAL A 231 12.71 19.26 45.19
CA VAL A 231 13.15 20.65 44.97
C VAL A 231 12.65 21.58 46.09
N ARG A 232 11.41 21.42 46.55
CA ARG A 232 10.87 22.18 47.69
C ARG A 232 11.62 21.86 48.98
N ALA A 233 11.91 20.59 49.25
CA ALA A 233 12.68 20.16 50.42
C ALA A 233 14.11 20.73 50.40
N MET A 234 14.78 20.73 49.24
CA MET A 234 16.10 21.34 49.09
C MET A 234 16.09 22.86 49.31
N ARG A 235 15.09 23.59 48.78
CA ARG A 235 14.94 25.03 49.04
C ARG A 235 14.71 25.35 50.52
N GLN A 236 13.89 24.57 51.21
CA GLN A 236 13.67 24.72 52.65
C GLN A 236 14.94 24.45 53.45
N ARG A 237 15.75 23.47 53.04
CA ARG A 237 17.04 23.18 53.68
C ARG A 237 18.03 24.33 53.48
N ASN A 238 18.15 24.85 52.26
CA ASN A 238 19.08 25.97 51.98
C ASN A 238 18.69 27.26 52.74
N THR A 239 17.39 27.57 52.82
CA THR A 239 16.93 28.73 53.60
C THR A 239 17.18 28.56 55.10
N ARG A 240 17.03 27.36 55.65
CA ARG A 240 17.44 27.07 57.04
C ARG A 240 18.94 27.24 57.25
N MET A 241 19.77 26.73 56.34
CA MET A 241 21.23 26.87 56.45
C MET A 241 21.70 28.33 56.36
N ALA A 242 21.02 29.17 55.59
CA ALA A 242 21.31 30.60 55.51
C ALA A 242 20.97 31.37 56.81
N GLN A 243 19.97 30.92 57.58
CA GLN A 243 19.57 31.56 58.84
C GLN A 243 20.36 31.11 60.07
N THR A 244 21.05 29.97 60.01
CA THR A 244 21.88 29.44 61.10
C THR A 244 22.95 30.42 61.62
N PRO A 245 23.75 31.10 60.77
CA PRO A 245 24.77 32.04 61.27
C PRO A 245 24.17 33.28 61.94
N GLN A 246 23.00 33.75 61.49
CA GLN A 246 22.30 34.87 62.14
C GLN A 246 21.82 34.51 63.54
N ARG A 247 21.33 33.28 63.76
CA ARG A 247 20.94 32.82 65.10
C ARG A 247 22.14 32.65 66.03
N ALA A 248 23.28 32.19 65.51
CA ALA A 248 24.51 32.12 66.28
C ALA A 248 25.01 33.52 66.72
N ALA A 249 24.90 34.52 65.84
CA ALA A 249 25.27 35.90 66.16
C ALA A 249 24.34 36.57 67.20
N VAL A 250 23.03 36.31 67.15
CA VAL A 250 22.06 36.83 68.13
C VAL A 250 22.22 36.15 69.50
N ALA A 251 22.52 34.85 69.54
CA ALA A 251 22.79 34.14 70.79
C ALA A 251 24.05 34.69 71.50
N ASP A 252 25.11 35.03 70.74
CA ASP A 252 26.35 35.58 71.30
C ASP A 252 26.17 37.01 71.87
N SER A 253 25.36 37.86 71.22
CA SER A 253 25.09 39.21 71.74
C SER A 253 24.21 39.21 73.00
N THR A 254 23.31 38.24 73.12
CA THR A 254 22.45 38.07 74.31
C THR A 254 23.27 37.57 75.52
N LEU A 255 24.24 36.68 75.29
CA LEU A 255 25.18 36.23 76.33
C LEU A 255 26.11 37.36 76.80
N ARG A 256 26.60 38.21 75.88
CA ARG A 256 27.43 39.36 76.25
C ARG A 256 26.68 40.41 77.07
N THR A 257 25.42 40.68 76.76
CA THR A 257 24.60 41.64 77.53
C THR A 257 24.23 41.10 78.92
N ALA A 258 23.98 39.79 79.05
CA ALA A 258 23.78 39.18 80.36
C ALA A 258 25.04 39.24 81.25
N PHE A 259 26.24 39.10 80.67
CA PHE A 259 27.49 39.16 81.44
C PHE A 259 27.85 40.56 81.93
N VAL A 260 27.52 41.61 81.16
CA VAL A 260 27.80 43.01 81.52
C VAL A 260 26.92 43.48 82.69
N HIS A 261 25.71 42.94 82.86
CA HIS A 261 24.85 43.29 84.00
C HIS A 261 25.14 42.49 85.29
N GLY A 262 25.95 41.43 85.24
CA GLY A 262 26.28 40.59 86.40
C GLY A 262 27.49 41.03 87.25
N ALA A 263 28.35 41.92 86.76
CA ALA A 263 29.61 42.28 87.42
C ALA A 263 29.52 43.45 88.41
N GLY A 264 28.31 43.92 88.73
CA GLY A 264 28.08 45.12 89.53
C GLY A 264 27.62 44.89 90.96
N VAL A 265 28.04 43.84 91.68
CA VAL A 265 27.69 43.68 93.11
C VAL A 265 28.78 42.91 93.88
N LYS A 266 29.73 43.64 94.46
CA LYS A 266 29.98 43.68 95.92
C LYS A 266 31.26 44.47 96.23
N THR A 267 31.01 45.50 97.04
CA THR A 267 31.89 46.26 97.91
C THR A 267 32.82 45.40 98.76
#